data_AF-A0A3C1NBD8-F1
#
_entry.id   AF-A0A3C1NBD8-F1
#
_cell.length_a   1.000
_cell.length_b   1.000
_cell.length_c   1.000
_cell.angle_alpha   90.00
_cell.angle_beta   90.00
_cell.angle_gamma   90.00
#
_symmetry.space_group_name_H-M   'P 1'
#
loop_
_entity.id
_entity.type
_entity.pdbx_description
1 polymer ?
#
loop_
_entity_poly.entity_id
_entity_poly.type
_entity_poly.pdbx_seq_one_letter_code
_entity_poly.pdbx_strand_id
1 'polypeptide(L)'
;MDVGLFLGTQHPEGADVGRALDDHLVQTRAARDVGFSALWLAQHYLTYPDQFLQTTPLLARLAAEAGEMKIGTNILILPLHNVV
;
A
#
# COMPACT_ATOMS: atom_id res chain seq x y z
N MET A 1 18.90 5.82 -12.28
CA MET A 1 18.58 6.12 -10.86
C MET A 1 17.23 5.49 -10.60
N ASP A 2 17.12 4.69 -9.56
CA ASP A 2 15.86 4.03 -9.20
C ASP A 2 15.07 4.94 -8.24
N VAL A 3 13.79 5.16 -8.54
CA VAL A 3 12.88 6.01 -7.74
C VAL A 3 11.65 5.18 -7.40
N GLY A 4 11.39 5.00 -6.10
CA GLY A 4 10.22 4.30 -5.58
C GLY A 4 9.13 5.25 -5.10
N LEU A 5 7.88 4.79 -5.12
CA LEU A 5 6.72 5.48 -4.59
C LEU A 5 6.31 4.88 -3.25
N PHE A 6 6.12 5.73 -2.25
CA PHE A 6 5.43 5.38 -1.02
C PHE A 6 3.95 5.76 -1.16
N LEU A 7 3.04 4.79 -1.01
CA LEU A 7 1.60 5.08 -1.04
C LEU A 7 1.06 5.29 0.38
N GLY A 8 0.41 6.43 0.59
CA GLY A 8 -0.35 6.70 1.81
C GLY A 8 -1.65 5.90 1.80
N THR A 9 -1.79 4.96 2.73
CA THR A 9 -2.95 4.07 2.86
C THR A 9 -3.86 4.44 4.04
N GLN A 10 -3.66 5.65 4.59
CA GLN A 10 -4.49 6.27 5.61
C GLN A 10 -5.68 6.97 4.97
N HIS A 11 -6.86 6.74 5.53
CA HIS A 11 -8.11 7.36 5.11
C HIS A 11 -8.85 7.91 6.33
N PRO A 12 -9.52 9.06 6.23
CA PRO A 12 -10.23 9.65 7.36
C PRO A 12 -11.42 8.79 7.81
N GLU A 13 -11.93 9.09 9.00
CA GLU A 13 -13.20 8.54 9.50
C GLU A 13 -14.34 8.75 8.47
N GLY A 14 -15.13 7.72 8.23
CA GLY A 14 -16.27 7.76 7.30
C GLY A 14 -15.90 7.70 5.81
N ALA A 15 -14.61 7.64 5.46
CA ALA A 15 -14.20 7.40 4.07
C ALA A 15 -14.68 6.03 3.58
N ASP A 16 -15.10 5.97 2.31
CA ASP A 16 -15.40 4.72 1.62
C ASP A 16 -14.09 3.98 1.30
N VAL A 17 -13.77 2.99 2.13
CA VAL A 17 -12.57 2.17 1.97
C VAL A 17 -12.58 1.31 0.70
N GLY A 18 -13.75 0.99 0.14
CA GLY A 18 -13.86 0.30 -1.15
C GLY A 18 -13.43 1.22 -2.28
N ARG A 19 -13.92 2.46 -2.28
CA ARG A 19 -13.47 3.49 -3.23
C ARG A 19 -11.97 3.78 -3.09
N ALA A 20 -11.48 3.88 -1.86
CA ALA A 20 -10.05 4.09 -1.61
C ALA A 20 -9.18 2.96 -2.17
N LEU A 21 -9.62 1.71 -2.07
CA LEU A 21 -8.95 0.58 -2.70
C LEU A 21 -8.89 0.75 -4.23
N ASP A 22 -9.99 1.10 -4.87
CA ASP A 22 -10.02 1.36 -6.32
C ASP A 22 -9.05 2.47 -6.73
N ASP A 23 -8.98 3.54 -5.93
CA ASP A 23 -8.05 4.64 -6.18
C ASP A 23 -6.58 4.19 -6.03
N HIS A 24 -6.25 3.31 -5.07
CA HIS A 24 -4.91 2.71 -4.97
C HIS A 24 -4.53 1.84 -6.16
N LEU A 25 -5.51 1.12 -6.74
CA LEU A 25 -5.28 0.36 -7.98
C LEU A 25 -4.93 1.29 -9.15
N VAL A 26 -5.66 2.40 -9.28
CA VAL A 26 -5.39 3.43 -10.30
C VAL A 26 -4.01 4.05 -10.09
N GLN A 27 -3.68 4.45 -8.85
CA GLN A 27 -2.37 5.02 -8.51
C GLN A 27 -1.23 4.05 -8.80
N THR A 28 -1.40 2.75 -8.51
CA THR A 28 -0.37 1.73 -8.78
C THR A 28 -0.12 1.57 -10.27
N ARG A 29 -1.18 1.50 -11.09
CA ARG A 29 -1.05 1.47 -12.55
C ARG A 29 -0.38 2.73 -13.08
N ALA A 30 -0.80 3.91 -12.60
CA ALA A 30 -0.20 5.17 -13.00
C ALA A 30 1.30 5.23 -12.66
N ALA A 31 1.68 4.80 -11.45
CA ALA A 31 3.08 4.76 -11.01
C ALA A 31 3.94 3.82 -11.90
N ARG A 32 3.41 2.64 -12.24
CA ARG A 32 4.04 1.72 -13.19
C ARG A 32 4.23 2.38 -14.56
N ASP A 33 3.18 2.98 -15.09
CA ASP A 33 3.15 3.51 -16.46
C ASP A 33 4.07 4.74 -16.64
N VAL A 34 4.37 5.47 -15.55
CA VAL A 34 5.33 6.59 -15.56
C VAL A 34 6.75 6.20 -15.14
N GLY A 35 7.01 4.91 -14.89
CA GLY A 35 8.36 4.38 -14.72
C GLY A 35 8.93 4.42 -13.30
N PHE A 36 8.09 4.44 -12.25
CA PHE A 36 8.59 4.17 -10.90
C PHE A 36 9.15 2.75 -10.82
N SER A 37 10.20 2.55 -10.02
CA SER A 37 10.88 1.26 -9.91
C SER A 37 10.39 0.41 -8.73
N ALA A 38 9.66 1.02 -7.78
CA ALA A 38 9.17 0.32 -6.60
C ALA A 38 7.92 0.96 -5.98
N LEU A 39 7.16 0.15 -5.23
CA LEU A 39 5.99 0.53 -4.45
C LEU A 39 6.17 0.12 -2.98
N TRP A 40 5.95 1.04 -2.07
CA TRP A 40 6.14 0.84 -0.63
C TRP A 40 4.88 1.20 0.16
N LEU A 41 4.47 0.32 1.06
CA LEU A 41 3.37 0.56 2.00
C LEU A 41 3.84 0.51 3.45
N ALA A 42 3.28 1.35 4.32
CA ALA A 42 3.46 1.24 5.76
C ALA A 42 2.40 0.35 6.41
N GLN A 43 2.70 -0.08 7.64
CA GLN A 43 1.78 -0.75 8.54
C GLN A 43 1.47 0.13 9.76
N HIS A 44 0.19 0.24 10.08
CA HIS A 44 -0.30 0.95 11.25
C HIS A 44 -1.37 0.11 11.97
N TYR A 45 -1.40 0.25 13.29
CA TYR A 45 -2.40 -0.34 14.19
C TYR A 45 -2.95 0.75 15.10
N LEU A 46 -4.14 0.52 15.68
CA LEU A 46 -4.77 1.43 16.65
C LEU A 46 -4.91 2.87 16.10
N THR A 47 -5.45 2.99 14.89
CA THR A 47 -5.41 4.24 14.11
C THR A 47 -6.62 5.14 14.33
N TYR A 48 -7.45 4.87 15.34
CA TYR A 48 -8.67 5.65 15.58
C TYR A 48 -8.36 7.16 15.67
N PRO A 49 -9.13 8.03 14.98
CA PRO A 49 -10.36 7.74 14.24
C PRO A 49 -10.17 7.34 12.76
N ASP A 50 -8.93 7.34 12.27
CA ASP A 50 -8.62 7.03 10.88
C ASP A 50 -8.68 5.54 10.56
N GLN A 51 -8.90 5.26 9.28
CA GLN A 51 -8.98 3.94 8.68
C GLN A 51 -7.70 3.63 7.91
N PHE A 52 -7.18 2.41 8.07
CA PHE A 52 -6.03 1.93 7.31
C PHE A 52 -6.32 0.56 6.71
N LEU A 53 -6.05 0.43 5.41
CA LEU A 53 -6.05 -0.87 4.76
C LEU A 53 -4.88 -1.71 5.29
N GLN A 54 -5.15 -3.00 5.55
CA GLN A 54 -4.12 -3.91 6.05
C GLN A 54 -3.02 -4.13 5.00
N THR A 55 -1.78 -3.93 5.40
CA THR A 55 -0.61 -3.84 4.51
C THR A 55 -0.42 -5.08 3.64
N THR A 56 -0.43 -6.28 4.24
CA THR A 56 -0.16 -7.53 3.50
C THR A 56 -1.25 -7.86 2.47
N PRO A 57 -2.56 -7.86 2.83
CA PRO A 57 -3.61 -8.05 1.82
C PRO A 57 -3.61 -6.97 0.73
N LEU A 58 -3.34 -5.71 1.08
CA LEU A 58 -3.28 -4.63 0.11
C LEU A 58 -2.10 -4.81 -0.86
N LEU A 59 -0.90 -5.11 -0.38
CA LEU A 59 0.26 -5.42 -1.24
C LEU A 59 -0.05 -6.59 -2.18
N ALA A 60 -0.65 -7.66 -1.67
CA ALA A 60 -1.03 -8.82 -2.49
C ALA A 60 -2.00 -8.43 -3.61
N ARG A 61 -2.98 -7.55 -3.31
CA ARG A 61 -3.91 -7.05 -4.32
C ARG A 61 -3.23 -6.12 -5.34
N LEU A 62 -2.35 -5.24 -4.90
CA LEU A 62 -1.65 -4.29 -5.78
C LEU A 62 -0.58 -4.96 -6.65
N ALA A 63 -0.08 -6.14 -6.25
CA ALA A 63 0.91 -6.89 -7.01
C ALA A 63 0.48 -7.18 -8.46
N ALA A 64 -0.81 -7.47 -8.68
CA ALA A 64 -1.37 -7.69 -10.02
C ALA A 64 -1.31 -6.44 -10.92
N GLU A 65 -1.24 -5.24 -10.33
CA GLU A 65 -1.16 -3.97 -11.04
C GLU A 65 0.28 -3.45 -11.15
N ALA A 66 1.22 -3.99 -10.39
CA ALA A 66 2.56 -3.41 -10.24
C ALA A 66 3.50 -3.68 -11.43
N GLY A 67 3.21 -4.69 -12.26
CA GLY A 67 4.10 -5.13 -13.33
C GLY A 67 5.47 -5.53 -12.77
N GLU A 68 6.54 -4.95 -13.33
CA GLU A 68 7.93 -5.23 -12.92
C GLU A 68 8.42 -4.38 -11.73
N MET A 69 7.58 -3.50 -11.16
CA MET A 69 7.95 -2.73 -9.98
C MET A 69 8.24 -3.67 -8.79
N LYS A 70 9.29 -3.39 -8.02
CA LYS A 70 9.48 -4.04 -6.72
C LYS A 70 8.36 -3.60 -5.78
N ILE A 71 7.71 -4.51 -5.08
CA ILE A 71 6.72 -4.17 -4.07
C ILE A 71 7.20 -4.59 -2.70
N GLY A 72 6.88 -3.82 -1.66
CA GLY A 72 7.29 -4.17 -0.31
C GLY A 72 6.72 -3.29 0.78
N THR A 73 7.11 -3.63 2.00
CA THR A 73 6.74 -2.90 3.21
C THR A 73 7.82 -1.90 3.59
N ASN A 74 7.42 -0.72 4.00
CA ASN A 74 8.27 0.29 4.62
C ASN A 74 7.41 1.11 5.58
N ILE A 75 7.10 0.69 6.79
CA ILE A 75 7.66 -0.42 7.59
C ILE A 75 6.66 -1.58 7.77
N LEU A 76 7.16 -2.76 8.11
CA LEU A 76 6.39 -3.85 8.71
C LEU A 76 6.78 -3.97 10.20
N ILE A 77 5.79 -4.01 11.09
CA ILE A 77 6.02 -4.09 12.53
C ILE A 77 6.16 -5.56 12.93
N LEU A 78 7.29 -6.17 12.53
CA LEU A 78 7.56 -7.61 12.65
C LEU A 78 7.25 -8.22 14.04
N PRO A 79 7.56 -7.57 15.19
CA PRO A 79 7.27 -8.14 16.51
C PRO A 79 5.78 -8.40 16.81
N LEU A 80 4.86 -7.87 16.01
CA LEU A 80 3.40 -8.05 16.16
C LEU A 80 2.83 -9.18 15.29
N HIS A 81 3.66 -9.90 14.54
CA HIS A 81 3.24 -11.00 13.67
C HIS A 81 3.65 -12.36 14.23
N ASN A 82 2.91 -13.41 13.84
CA ASN A 82 3.42 -14.77 13.95
C ASN A 82 4.57 -14.95 12.95
N VAL A 83 5.65 -15.58 13.39
CA VAL A 83 6.89 -15.77 12.60
C VAL A 83 6.85 -16.99 11.69
N VAL A 84 5.71 -17.69 11.60
CA VAL A 84 5.51 -18.93 10.84
C VAL A 84 4.28 -18.84 9.96
#